data_AF-A0A6L7CCX4-F1
#
_entry.id   AF-A0A6L7CCX4-F1
#
_cell.length_a   1.000
_cell.length_b   1.000
_cell.length_c   1.000
_cell.angle_alpha   90.00
_cell.angle_beta   90.00
_cell.angle_gamma   90.00
#
_symmetry.space_group_name_H-M   'P 1'
#
loop_
_entity.id
_entity.type
_entity.pdbx_description
1 polymer ?
#
loop_
_entity_poly.entity_id
_entity_poly.type
_entity_poly.pdbx_seq_one_letter_code
_entity_poly.pdbx_strand_id
1 'polypeptide(L)'
;MLNIIHRLKSGMFPALFFLTSASVLAQPLIIPPGHWQEGMAVGVTEFSGTLYVPEVSWQWQPRAVRMSAPDAVQAGLTTGKSGMIRESRAGQDFYILGGHTTSLTTARPGLQPSVTLLQVAPSSPRIAARGELARGQVRYGEITFTMRHLLAWQDNITGGQGWSVVSGEVTPGVEKQVKRQLWQVNGYEWTPDYAGLTARPDAFISGAESLLSQENGSQHIAGAWVTSLSDVRVNFPGAEEPVKRWQGNLTPVVVYF
;
A
#
# COMPACT_ATOMS: atom_id res chain seq x y z
N MET A 1 38.15 -54.80 18.39
CA MET A 1 37.23 -54.02 19.25
C MET A 1 37.69 -52.57 19.25
N LEU A 2 36.72 -51.66 19.13
CA LEU A 2 36.79 -50.20 19.00
C LEU A 2 37.84 -49.48 19.89
N ASN A 3 38.53 -48.49 19.33
CA ASN A 3 38.29 -47.07 19.62
C ASN A 3 39.25 -46.18 18.80
N ILE A 4 38.75 -45.55 17.74
CA ILE A 4 39.45 -44.47 17.04
C ILE A 4 39.03 -43.16 17.70
N ILE A 5 39.96 -42.56 18.44
CA ILE A 5 39.89 -41.15 18.85
C ILE A 5 40.62 -40.36 17.76
N HIS A 6 39.87 -39.65 16.92
CA HIS A 6 40.42 -38.50 16.21
C HIS A 6 39.58 -37.26 16.52
N ARG A 7 40.17 -36.39 17.34
CA ARG A 7 39.76 -34.99 17.54
C ARG A 7 39.81 -34.28 16.20
N LEU A 8 38.68 -33.76 15.75
CA LEU A 8 38.63 -32.62 14.83
C LEU A 8 37.79 -31.51 15.47
N LYS A 9 38.42 -30.35 15.58
CA LYS A 9 37.96 -29.16 16.28
C LYS A 9 36.70 -28.58 15.63
N SER A 10 35.85 -28.06 16.51
CA SER A 10 34.67 -27.23 16.28
C SER A 10 34.77 -26.28 15.07
N GLY A 11 33.98 -26.60 14.04
CA GLY A 11 33.03 -25.73 13.36
C GLY A 11 33.38 -24.25 13.18
N MET A 12 34.02 -23.92 12.05
CA MET A 12 33.70 -22.68 11.33
C MET A 12 32.60 -23.02 10.32
N PHE A 13 31.35 -22.77 10.68
CA PHE A 13 30.27 -22.73 9.69
C PHE A 13 30.28 -21.33 9.04
N PRO A 14 30.41 -21.21 7.71
CA PRO A 14 30.12 -19.94 7.06
C PRO A 14 28.62 -19.67 7.27
N ALA A 15 28.30 -18.57 7.94
CA ALA A 15 26.93 -18.08 8.00
C ALA A 15 26.48 -17.71 6.59
N LEU A 16 25.80 -18.64 5.92
CA LEU A 16 24.99 -18.33 4.76
C LEU A 16 23.82 -17.48 5.26
N PHE A 17 23.93 -16.16 5.11
CA PHE A 17 22.78 -15.28 5.21
C PHE A 17 21.88 -15.56 4.01
N PHE A 18 20.90 -16.45 4.17
CA PHE A 18 19.76 -16.49 3.28
C PHE A 18 18.95 -15.22 3.55
N LEU A 19 19.06 -14.22 2.67
CA LEU A 19 18.05 -13.19 2.52
C LEU A 19 16.79 -13.88 2.01
N THR A 20 15.99 -14.44 2.91
CA THR A 20 14.67 -14.96 2.58
C THR A 20 13.76 -13.77 2.33
N SER A 21 13.71 -13.34 1.06
CA SER A 21 12.69 -12.43 0.56
C SER A 21 11.33 -13.12 0.70
N ALA A 22 10.59 -12.86 1.78
CA ALA A 22 9.21 -13.28 1.89
C ALA A 22 8.35 -12.33 1.05
N SER A 23 7.94 -12.77 -0.14
CA SER A 23 6.87 -12.11 -0.88
C SER A 23 5.56 -12.39 -0.16
N VAL A 24 5.05 -11.42 0.60
CA VAL A 24 3.79 -11.56 1.31
C VAL A 24 2.65 -11.25 0.35
N LEU A 25 1.87 -12.28 0.02
CA LEU A 25 0.61 -12.09 -0.68
C LEU A 25 -0.44 -11.68 0.37
N ALA A 26 -0.90 -10.44 0.24
CA ALA A 26 -2.06 -9.94 0.96
C ALA A 26 -3.24 -10.90 0.78
N GLN A 27 -4.13 -10.95 1.79
CA GLN A 27 -5.45 -11.56 1.65
C GLN A 27 -6.03 -11.18 0.28
N PRO A 28 -6.65 -12.12 -0.46
CA PRO A 28 -7.44 -11.71 -1.61
C PRO A 28 -8.49 -10.77 -1.05
N LEU A 29 -8.31 -9.47 -1.24
CA LEU A 29 -9.47 -8.63 -1.37
C LEU A 29 -10.20 -9.27 -2.55
N ILE A 30 -11.36 -9.85 -2.26
CA ILE A 30 -12.36 -10.03 -3.29
C ILE A 30 -12.73 -8.61 -3.70
N ILE A 31 -11.91 -8.01 -4.58
CA ILE A 31 -12.43 -7.05 -5.52
C ILE A 31 -13.42 -7.90 -6.31
N PRO A 32 -14.72 -7.59 -6.26
CA PRO A 32 -15.70 -8.33 -7.03
C PRO A 32 -15.17 -8.47 -8.46
N PRO A 33 -15.25 -9.65 -9.10
CA PRO A 33 -15.06 -9.72 -10.53
C PRO A 33 -16.06 -8.75 -11.18
N GLY A 34 -15.56 -7.60 -11.65
CA GLY A 34 -16.29 -6.64 -12.45
C GLY A 34 -17.14 -5.62 -11.68
N HIS A 35 -16.85 -4.34 -11.93
CA HIS A 35 -17.91 -3.51 -12.50
C HIS A 35 -17.73 -3.51 -14.02
N TRP A 36 -18.05 -4.63 -14.65
CA TRP A 36 -18.48 -4.61 -16.04
C TRP A 36 -20.00 -4.66 -16.00
N GLN A 37 -20.65 -3.71 -16.67
CA GLN A 37 -22.10 -3.77 -16.89
C GLN A 37 -22.45 -5.08 -17.64
N GLU A 38 -23.55 -5.70 -17.22
CA GLU A 38 -24.16 -6.98 -17.64
C GLU A 38 -23.73 -7.67 -18.95
N GLY A 39 -23.45 -8.99 -18.88
CA GLY A 39 -23.46 -9.97 -20.00
C GLY A 39 -22.18 -10.82 -20.19
N MET A 40 -22.03 -11.93 -19.44
CA MET A 40 -20.84 -12.81 -19.28
C MET A 40 -20.36 -13.60 -20.54
N ALA A 41 -19.08 -14.02 -20.71
CA ALA A 41 -18.35 -15.08 -19.95
C ALA A 41 -16.80 -14.91 -19.83
N VAL A 42 -16.21 -15.67 -18.89
CA VAL A 42 -14.99 -15.40 -18.09
C VAL A 42 -13.89 -16.44 -18.33
N GLY A 43 -12.61 -16.04 -18.29
CA GLY A 43 -11.47 -16.94 -18.09
C GLY A 43 -11.03 -16.94 -16.63
N VAL A 44 -11.12 -18.09 -15.96
CA VAL A 44 -10.79 -18.32 -14.55
C VAL A 44 -9.36 -18.86 -14.44
N THR A 45 -8.60 -18.41 -13.43
CA THR A 45 -7.48 -19.18 -12.87
C THR A 45 -7.82 -19.44 -11.41
N GLU A 46 -8.18 -20.68 -11.11
CA GLU A 46 -8.48 -21.16 -9.76
C GLU A 46 -7.17 -21.49 -9.03
N PHE A 47 -6.95 -20.86 -7.88
CA PHE A 47 -6.09 -21.42 -6.83
C PHE A 47 -7.01 -22.02 -5.77
N SER A 48 -7.13 -23.35 -5.76
CA SER A 48 -7.94 -24.09 -4.80
C SER A 48 -7.08 -24.60 -3.63
N GLY A 49 -7.44 -24.17 -2.43
CA GLY A 49 -6.83 -24.57 -1.15
C GLY A 49 -7.18 -23.56 -0.04
N THR A 50 -7.56 -24.04 1.15
CA THR A 50 -7.80 -23.18 2.32
C THR A 50 -6.52 -23.11 3.16
N LEU A 51 -5.89 -21.93 3.22
CA LEU A 51 -4.76 -21.67 4.10
C LEU A 51 -5.24 -20.90 5.34
N TYR A 52 -5.11 -21.52 6.51
CA TYR A 52 -5.34 -20.86 7.79
C TYR A 52 -4.06 -20.12 8.21
N VAL A 53 -4.05 -18.80 8.09
CA VAL A 53 -2.94 -17.96 8.60
C VAL A 53 -3.42 -17.29 9.89
N PRO A 54 -3.03 -17.79 11.07
CA PRO A 54 -3.20 -17.04 12.30
C PRO A 54 -2.34 -15.75 12.23
N GLU A 55 -2.81 -14.66 12.83
CA GLU A 55 -2.00 -13.46 13.11
C GLU A 55 -1.57 -12.58 11.91
N VAL A 56 -2.45 -12.35 10.93
CA VAL A 56 -2.22 -11.27 9.95
C VAL A 56 -2.11 -9.95 10.71
N SER A 57 -0.90 -9.41 10.82
CA SER A 57 -0.63 -8.28 11.71
C SER A 57 -1.10 -6.94 11.14
N TRP A 58 -1.45 -6.91 9.86
CA TRP A 58 -1.94 -5.74 9.13
C TRP A 58 -3.18 -6.06 8.31
N GLN A 59 -4.17 -5.18 8.36
CA GLN A 59 -5.32 -5.20 7.47
C GLN A 59 -5.15 -4.15 6.38
N TRP A 60 -5.30 -4.56 5.11
CA TRP A 60 -5.15 -3.69 3.94
C TRP A 60 -6.49 -3.36 3.30
N GLN A 61 -6.64 -2.12 2.85
CA GLN A 61 -7.87 -1.58 2.28
C GLN A 61 -7.54 -0.82 0.99
N PRO A 62 -7.53 -1.50 -0.17
CA PRO A 62 -7.39 -0.80 -1.44
C PRO A 62 -8.67 -0.01 -1.73
N ARG A 63 -8.50 1.13 -2.40
CA ARG A 63 -9.60 2.04 -2.72
C ARG A 63 -9.59 2.41 -4.19
N ALA A 64 -10.70 2.13 -4.86
CA ALA A 64 -10.92 2.63 -6.20
C ALA A 64 -11.04 4.16 -6.18
N VAL A 65 -10.38 4.82 -7.12
CA VAL A 65 -10.36 6.27 -7.25
C VAL A 65 -11.18 6.68 -8.45
N ARG A 66 -11.94 7.77 -8.30
CA ARG A 66 -12.71 8.37 -9.38
C ARG A 66 -12.24 9.80 -9.63
N MET A 67 -11.68 10.06 -10.82
CA MET A 67 -11.22 11.39 -11.21
C MET A 67 -12.32 12.29 -11.80
N SER A 68 -13.41 11.69 -12.28
CA SER A 68 -14.49 12.38 -12.99
C SER A 68 -15.85 12.05 -12.40
N ALA A 69 -16.72 13.05 -12.31
CA ALA A 69 -18.11 12.84 -11.89
C ALA A 69 -18.83 11.86 -12.85
N PRO A 70 -19.82 11.08 -12.37
CA PRO A 70 -20.53 10.10 -13.21
C PRO A 70 -21.19 10.67 -14.46
N ASP A 71 -21.60 11.92 -14.40
CA ASP A 71 -22.31 12.70 -15.41
C ASP A 71 -21.39 13.63 -16.22
N ALA A 72 -20.07 13.55 -16.00
CA ALA A 72 -19.13 14.39 -16.71
C ALA A 72 -19.13 14.07 -18.22
N VAL A 73 -19.33 15.12 -19.04
CA VAL A 73 -19.20 15.04 -20.50
C VAL A 73 -17.81 14.48 -20.86
N GLN A 74 -17.77 13.52 -21.79
CA GLN A 74 -16.54 12.85 -22.25
C GLN A 74 -15.67 12.28 -21.10
N ALA A 75 -16.31 11.75 -20.05
CA ALA A 75 -15.61 11.26 -18.85
C ALA A 75 -14.65 12.30 -18.23
N GLY A 76 -14.95 13.59 -18.40
CA GLY A 76 -14.16 14.71 -17.89
C GLY A 76 -12.91 15.06 -18.70
N LEU A 77 -12.64 14.37 -19.82
CA LEU A 77 -11.52 14.66 -20.71
C LEU A 77 -11.76 15.98 -21.47
N THR A 78 -10.69 16.72 -21.72
CA THR A 78 -10.69 17.89 -22.60
C THR A 78 -9.99 17.55 -23.90
N THR A 79 -10.58 17.98 -25.03
CA THR A 79 -9.97 17.79 -26.34
C THR A 79 -8.93 18.88 -26.59
N GLY A 80 -7.70 18.49 -26.89
CA GLY A 80 -6.59 19.39 -27.23
C GLY A 80 -5.90 18.99 -28.52
N LYS A 81 -4.87 19.76 -28.91
CA LYS A 81 -4.13 19.56 -30.17
C LYS A 81 -3.44 18.19 -30.28
N SER A 82 -3.06 17.58 -29.15
CA SER A 82 -2.34 16.30 -29.09
C SER A 82 -3.23 15.09 -28.76
N GLY A 83 -4.52 15.29 -28.54
CA GLY A 83 -5.44 14.24 -28.09
C GLY A 83 -6.35 14.71 -26.96
N MET A 84 -6.88 13.75 -26.20
CA MET A 84 -7.77 14.00 -25.08
C MET A 84 -7.04 13.84 -23.75
N ILE A 85 -7.12 14.86 -22.89
CA ILE A 85 -6.35 14.92 -21.64
C ILE A 85 -7.29 15.15 -20.45
N ARG A 86 -6.97 14.53 -19.31
CA ARG A 86 -7.52 14.89 -18.00
C ARG A 86 -6.39 15.03 -17.01
N GLU A 87 -6.37 16.13 -16.28
CA GLU A 87 -5.41 16.37 -15.20
C GLU A 87 -6.15 16.54 -13.88
N SER A 88 -5.54 16.05 -12.81
CA SER A 88 -5.98 16.34 -11.45
C SER A 88 -5.80 17.82 -11.13
N ARG A 89 -6.60 18.35 -10.21
CA ARG A 89 -6.39 19.72 -9.73
C ARG A 89 -5.07 19.78 -8.94
N ALA A 90 -4.43 20.95 -8.94
CA ALA A 90 -3.25 21.17 -8.11
C ALA A 90 -3.56 20.88 -6.64
N GLY A 91 -2.71 20.09 -5.97
CA GLY A 91 -2.88 19.67 -4.59
C GLY A 91 -3.99 18.63 -4.35
N GLN A 92 -4.58 18.05 -5.40
CA GLN A 92 -5.55 16.98 -5.27
C GLN A 92 -4.87 15.62 -5.10
N ASP A 93 -5.01 15.04 -3.91
CA ASP A 93 -4.52 13.70 -3.61
C ASP A 93 -5.63 12.65 -3.73
N PHE A 94 -5.28 11.49 -4.29
CA PHE A 94 -6.16 10.32 -4.40
C PHE A 94 -5.61 9.15 -3.59
N TYR A 95 -6.32 8.77 -2.53
CA TYR A 95 -5.92 7.65 -1.67
C TYR A 95 -6.32 6.32 -2.31
N ILE A 96 -5.33 5.47 -2.56
CA ILE A 96 -5.51 4.19 -3.27
C ILE A 96 -5.30 2.96 -2.37
N LEU A 97 -4.61 3.12 -1.25
CA LEU A 97 -4.38 2.02 -0.30
C LEU A 97 -4.25 2.59 1.11
N GLY A 98 -5.08 2.07 2.02
CA GLY A 98 -4.88 2.19 3.46
C GLY A 98 -4.41 0.87 4.04
N GLY A 99 -3.64 0.93 5.13
CA GLY A 99 -3.33 -0.23 5.94
C GLY A 99 -3.28 0.16 7.41
N HIS A 100 -3.59 -0.77 8.30
CA HIS A 100 -3.40 -0.60 9.73
C HIS A 100 -3.08 -1.92 10.40
N THR A 101 -2.43 -1.89 11.55
CA THR A 101 -2.24 -3.11 12.36
C THR A 101 -3.58 -3.62 12.87
N THR A 102 -3.84 -4.92 12.84
CA THR A 102 -5.17 -5.47 13.23
C THR A 102 -5.51 -5.24 14.70
N SER A 103 -4.50 -5.22 15.56
CA SER A 103 -4.59 -4.94 16.98
C SER A 103 -3.32 -4.23 17.45
N LEU A 104 -3.33 -3.72 18.68
CA LEU A 104 -2.10 -3.36 19.35
C LEU A 104 -1.13 -4.56 19.36
N THR A 105 0.11 -4.34 18.98
CA THR A 105 1.11 -5.41 18.78
C THR A 105 2.47 -4.99 19.31
N THR A 106 3.50 -5.80 19.11
CA THR A 106 4.89 -5.51 19.48
C THR A 106 5.76 -5.47 18.23
N ALA A 107 6.78 -4.60 18.21
CA ALA A 107 7.75 -4.54 17.13
C ALA A 107 8.54 -5.86 17.02
N ARG A 108 8.70 -6.33 15.78
CA ARG A 108 9.39 -7.58 15.44
C ARG A 108 9.70 -7.63 13.94
N PRO A 109 10.71 -8.41 13.52
CA PRO A 109 10.91 -8.70 12.10
C PRO A 109 9.64 -9.25 11.44
N GLY A 110 9.40 -8.84 10.21
CA GLY A 110 8.20 -9.19 9.43
C GLY A 110 6.98 -8.33 9.75
N LEU A 111 7.09 -7.29 10.58
CA LEU A 111 5.98 -6.37 10.87
C LEU A 111 6.02 -5.12 9.98
N GLN A 112 7.20 -4.65 9.55
CA GLN A 112 7.31 -3.39 8.84
C GLN A 112 6.89 -3.56 7.37
N PRO A 113 5.80 -2.92 6.92
CA PRO A 113 5.39 -3.05 5.54
C PRO A 113 6.20 -2.12 4.63
N SER A 114 6.33 -2.51 3.38
CA SER A 114 6.69 -1.64 2.27
C SER A 114 5.78 -1.94 1.09
N VAL A 115 5.32 -0.90 0.41
CA VAL A 115 4.41 -1.03 -0.72
C VAL A 115 5.09 -0.57 -1.99
N THR A 116 4.95 -1.38 -3.03
CA THR A 116 5.36 -1.06 -4.40
C THR A 116 4.17 -1.25 -5.33
N LEU A 117 4.29 -0.81 -6.59
CA LEU A 117 3.29 -1.07 -7.61
C LEU A 117 3.83 -2.09 -8.62
N LEU A 118 3.06 -3.15 -8.86
CA LEU A 118 3.41 -4.15 -9.86
C LEU A 118 3.49 -3.49 -11.25
N GLN A 119 4.54 -3.81 -12.01
CA GLN A 119 4.73 -3.34 -13.39
C GLN A 119 4.82 -1.81 -13.57
N VAL A 120 5.08 -1.06 -12.49
CA VAL A 120 5.29 0.40 -12.55
C VAL A 120 6.73 0.72 -12.16
N ALA A 121 7.47 1.36 -13.06
CA ALA A 121 8.83 1.80 -12.79
C ALA A 121 8.82 2.98 -11.79
N PRO A 122 9.58 2.92 -10.67
CA PRO A 122 9.57 3.99 -9.66
C PRO A 122 10.01 5.35 -10.19
N SER A 123 10.93 5.38 -11.16
CA SER A 123 11.47 6.61 -11.75
C SER A 123 10.51 7.32 -12.70
N SER A 124 9.48 6.63 -13.19
CA SER A 124 8.49 7.20 -14.12
C SER A 124 7.18 6.43 -13.99
N PRO A 125 6.39 6.71 -12.93
CA PRO A 125 5.18 5.96 -12.67
C PRO A 125 4.16 6.19 -13.78
N ARG A 126 3.94 5.14 -14.58
CA ARG A 126 3.00 5.15 -15.69
C ARG A 126 2.28 3.82 -15.79
N ILE A 127 1.01 3.86 -16.19
CA ILE A 127 0.20 2.68 -16.50
C ILE A 127 -0.58 2.90 -17.80
N ALA A 128 -1.05 1.80 -18.40
CA ALA A 128 -1.96 1.87 -19.53
C ALA A 128 -3.34 2.38 -19.09
N ALA A 129 -3.86 3.36 -19.83
CA ALA A 129 -5.26 3.73 -19.79
C ALA A 129 -6.01 2.94 -20.86
N ARG A 130 -7.13 2.31 -20.49
CA ARG A 130 -8.06 1.68 -21.43
C ARG A 130 -9.30 2.56 -21.54
N GLY A 131 -9.48 3.21 -22.69
CA GLY A 131 -10.63 4.02 -23.03
C GLY A 131 -11.60 3.27 -23.94
N GLU A 132 -12.89 3.55 -23.81
CA GLU A 132 -13.94 3.05 -24.70
C GLU A 132 -14.56 4.20 -25.48
N LEU A 133 -14.71 3.99 -26.78
CA LEU A 133 -15.27 4.93 -27.74
C LEU A 133 -16.80 4.74 -27.88
N ALA A 134 -17.47 5.61 -28.64
CA ALA A 134 -18.93 5.58 -28.74
C ALA A 134 -19.46 4.27 -29.35
N ARG A 135 -18.69 3.66 -30.24
CA ARG A 135 -19.03 2.38 -30.91
C ARG A 135 -18.54 1.13 -30.16
N GLY A 136 -18.12 1.26 -28.90
CA GLY A 136 -17.62 0.15 -28.07
C GLY A 136 -16.19 -0.29 -28.40
N GLN A 137 -15.52 0.39 -29.34
CA GLN A 137 -14.11 0.17 -29.64
C GLN A 137 -13.21 0.64 -28.49
N VAL A 138 -12.07 -0.02 -28.32
CA VAL A 138 -11.09 0.32 -27.29
C VAL A 138 -9.99 1.20 -27.86
N ARG A 139 -9.67 2.28 -27.16
CA ARG A 139 -8.47 3.10 -27.38
C ARG A 139 -7.56 3.00 -26.18
N TYR A 140 -6.27 2.80 -26.43
CA TYR A 140 -5.26 2.83 -25.37
C TYR A 140 -4.65 4.21 -25.23
N GLY A 141 -4.38 4.58 -23.99
CA GLY A 141 -3.69 5.79 -23.60
C GLY A 141 -2.76 5.50 -22.43
N GLU A 142 -2.35 6.55 -21.74
CA GLU A 142 -1.45 6.46 -20.59
C GLU A 142 -2.02 7.23 -19.40
N ILE A 143 -1.70 6.76 -18.20
CA ILE A 143 -1.89 7.48 -16.96
C ILE A 143 -0.54 7.65 -16.29
N THR A 144 -0.15 8.89 -16.04
CA THR A 144 1.05 9.24 -15.25
C THR A 144 0.63 9.84 -13.93
N PHE A 145 1.44 9.66 -12.89
CA PHE A 145 1.14 10.15 -11.55
C PHE A 145 2.40 10.23 -10.70
N THR A 146 2.34 11.00 -9.62
CA THR A 146 3.28 10.93 -8.51
C THR A 146 2.68 10.04 -7.43
N MET A 147 3.46 9.09 -6.92
CA MET A 147 3.02 8.21 -5.83
C MET A 147 3.71 8.62 -4.52
N ARG A 148 2.94 8.63 -3.43
CA ARG A 148 3.45 8.92 -2.09
C ARG A 148 3.01 7.82 -1.13
N HIS A 149 3.92 7.41 -0.27
CA HIS A 149 3.66 6.49 0.82
C HIS A 149 3.91 7.19 2.14
N LEU A 150 3.12 6.86 3.15
CA LEU A 150 3.38 7.25 4.52
C LEU A 150 3.16 6.06 5.44
N LEU A 151 4.15 5.79 6.28
CA LEU A 151 4.09 4.84 7.38
C LEU A 151 4.11 5.63 8.69
N ALA A 152 3.04 5.49 9.45
CA ALA A 152 2.86 6.08 10.76
C ALA A 152 2.97 5.01 11.85
N TRP A 153 3.50 5.44 12.99
CA TRP A 153 3.72 4.62 14.18
C TRP A 153 3.27 5.39 15.42
N GLN A 154 2.65 4.69 16.35
CA GLN A 154 2.38 5.20 17.69
C GLN A 154 2.50 4.07 18.70
N ASP A 155 2.96 4.38 19.89
CA ASP A 155 3.00 3.44 21.00
C ASP A 155 2.27 3.96 22.23
N ASN A 156 2.12 3.07 23.22
CA ASN A 156 1.47 3.41 24.49
C ASN A 156 2.19 4.51 25.28
N ILE A 157 3.50 4.66 25.10
CA ILE A 157 4.30 5.71 25.76
C ILE A 157 3.95 7.09 25.17
N THR A 158 3.77 7.16 23.85
CA THR A 158 3.42 8.38 23.10
C THR A 158 1.91 8.56 22.92
N GLY A 159 1.08 7.73 23.56
CA GLY A 159 -0.39 7.74 23.42
C GLY A 159 -1.05 9.11 23.65
N GLY A 160 -0.47 9.95 24.52
CA GLY A 160 -0.94 11.32 24.78
C GLY A 160 -0.41 12.40 23.83
N GLN A 161 0.62 12.10 23.03
CA GLN A 161 1.29 13.06 22.14
C GLN A 161 0.83 12.96 20.69
N GLY A 162 0.38 11.78 20.27
CA GLY A 162 0.00 11.52 18.88
C GLY A 162 0.95 10.57 18.18
N TRP A 163 0.69 10.33 16.90
CA TRP A 163 1.50 9.43 16.08
C TRP A 163 2.70 10.16 15.46
N SER A 164 3.74 9.39 15.17
CA SER A 164 4.99 9.83 14.54
C SER A 164 5.15 9.23 13.15
N VAL A 165 5.90 9.92 12.29
CA VAL A 165 6.24 9.46 10.93
C VAL A 165 7.44 8.52 10.99
N VAL A 166 7.33 7.31 10.46
CA VAL A 166 8.48 6.41 10.23
C VAL A 166 9.10 6.70 8.87
N SER A 167 8.26 6.88 7.85
CA SER A 167 8.70 7.21 6.50
C SER A 167 7.61 7.96 5.73
N GLY A 168 8.01 8.85 4.83
CA GLY A 168 7.10 9.63 3.98
C GLY A 168 6.92 11.06 4.45
N GLU A 169 5.98 11.77 3.81
CA GLU A 169 5.67 13.18 4.11
C GLU A 169 4.21 13.33 4.54
N VAL A 170 3.97 14.18 5.54
CA VAL A 170 2.61 14.47 6.04
C VAL A 170 2.02 15.63 5.25
N THR A 171 0.90 15.37 4.58
CA THR A 171 0.01 16.40 4.06
C THR A 171 -1.28 16.43 4.89
N PRO A 172 -2.05 17.54 4.94
CA PRO A 172 -3.31 17.60 5.68
C PRO A 172 -4.33 16.53 5.26
N GLY A 173 -4.22 16.07 4.02
CA GLY A 173 -5.05 14.99 3.49
C GLY A 173 -4.61 13.61 3.99
N VAL A 174 -3.30 13.34 3.97
CA VAL A 174 -2.71 12.09 4.47
C VAL A 174 -2.94 11.95 5.97
N GLU A 175 -2.75 13.01 6.75
CA GLU A 175 -3.02 13.02 8.20
C GLU A 175 -4.44 12.52 8.54
N LYS A 176 -5.44 13.00 7.79
CA LYS A 176 -6.83 12.54 7.96
C LYS A 176 -7.00 11.06 7.64
N GLN A 177 -6.25 10.52 6.67
CA GLN A 177 -6.32 9.09 6.37
C GLN A 177 -5.58 8.26 7.42
N VAL A 178 -4.42 8.71 7.92
CA VAL A 178 -3.71 8.04 9.03
C VAL A 178 -4.62 7.93 10.24
N LYS A 179 -5.27 9.04 10.64
CA LYS A 179 -6.24 9.05 11.73
C LYS A 179 -7.35 8.03 11.55
N ARG A 180 -7.88 7.89 10.32
CA ARG A 180 -8.91 6.88 10.00
C ARG A 180 -8.40 5.45 10.10
N GLN A 181 -7.14 5.20 9.73
CA GLN A 181 -6.52 3.89 9.79
C GLN A 181 -6.21 3.50 11.25
N LEU A 182 -5.67 4.41 12.05
CA LEU A 182 -5.40 4.18 13.48
C LEU A 182 -6.68 3.89 14.27
N TRP A 183 -7.78 4.58 13.96
CA TRP A 183 -9.11 4.30 14.55
C TRP A 183 -9.69 2.92 14.23
N GLN A 184 -9.11 2.17 13.29
CA GLN A 184 -9.54 0.81 12.99
C GLN A 184 -8.70 -0.25 13.70
N VAL A 185 -7.59 0.13 14.34
CA VAL A 185 -6.74 -0.77 15.11
C VAL A 185 -7.50 -1.24 16.36
N ASN A 186 -7.64 -2.55 16.54
CA ASN A 186 -8.33 -3.09 17.71
C ASN A 186 -7.54 -2.80 19.01
N GLY A 187 -8.23 -2.27 20.02
CA GLY A 187 -7.65 -1.85 21.30
C GLY A 187 -6.99 -0.47 21.26
N TYR A 188 -7.13 0.29 20.17
CA TYR A 188 -6.55 1.62 20.06
C TYR A 188 -7.40 2.69 20.77
N GLU A 189 -6.83 3.30 21.80
CA GLU A 189 -7.52 4.24 22.69
C GLU A 189 -6.80 5.61 22.79
N TRP A 190 -5.78 5.83 21.96
CA TRP A 190 -4.90 7.00 22.03
C TRP A 190 -5.35 8.14 21.13
N THR A 191 -4.82 9.35 21.36
CA THR A 191 -5.06 10.48 20.47
C THR A 191 -4.34 10.23 19.13
N PRO A 192 -5.04 10.17 17.99
CA PRO A 192 -4.47 9.87 16.67
C PRO A 192 -4.16 11.15 15.90
N ASP A 193 -3.75 12.20 16.62
CA ASP A 193 -3.33 13.46 16.00
C ASP A 193 -1.85 13.37 15.67
N TYR A 194 -1.42 14.12 14.65
CA TYR A 194 -0.02 14.10 14.26
C TYR A 194 0.82 14.84 15.30
N ALA A 195 1.84 14.18 15.85
CA ALA A 195 2.69 14.75 16.89
C ALA A 195 3.74 15.75 16.35
N GLY A 196 3.93 15.84 15.03
CA GLY A 196 5.05 16.59 14.45
C GLY A 196 6.41 15.88 14.59
N LEU A 197 6.40 14.60 14.98
CA LEU A 197 7.59 13.83 15.32
C LEU A 197 7.93 12.79 14.23
N THR A 198 9.22 12.48 14.13
CA THR A 198 9.74 11.40 13.29
C THR A 198 10.23 10.26 14.18
N ALA A 199 9.68 9.07 13.99
CA ALA A 199 10.11 7.85 14.63
C ALA A 199 11.34 7.27 13.91
N ARG A 200 11.99 6.30 14.54
CA ARG A 200 13.12 5.62 13.92
C ARG A 200 12.68 4.85 12.65
N PRO A 201 13.51 4.78 11.59
CA PRO A 201 13.19 4.02 10.38
C PRO A 201 12.94 2.52 10.60
N ASP A 202 13.44 1.96 11.71
CA ASP A 202 13.31 0.57 12.10
C ASP A 202 12.32 0.33 13.26
N ALA A 203 11.44 1.31 13.56
CA ALA A 203 10.54 1.27 14.71
C ALA A 203 9.57 0.07 14.76
N PHE A 204 9.29 -0.57 13.62
CA PHE A 204 8.46 -1.77 13.57
C PHE A 204 9.26 -3.08 13.62
N ILE A 205 10.57 -3.04 13.37
CA ILE A 205 11.44 -4.22 13.28
C ILE A 205 12.17 -4.42 14.61
N SER A 206 12.90 -3.39 15.01
CA SER A 206 13.65 -3.36 16.25
C SER A 206 12.70 -2.86 17.33
N GLY A 207 12.13 -3.78 18.11
CA GLY A 207 11.59 -3.39 19.41
C GLY A 207 12.62 -2.55 20.16
N ALA A 208 12.17 -1.57 20.93
CA ALA A 208 13.06 -0.67 21.64
C ALA A 208 13.93 -1.47 22.62
N GLU A 209 15.05 -2.01 22.16
CA GLU A 209 15.98 -2.68 23.04
C GLU A 209 16.84 -1.64 23.74
N SER A 210 16.55 -1.57 25.04
CA SER A 210 17.38 -1.09 26.14
C SER A 210 17.52 0.42 26.30
N LEU A 211 16.51 1.06 26.91
CA LEU A 211 16.76 2.08 27.94
C LEU A 211 15.67 2.05 29.04
N LEU A 212 16.03 1.32 30.13
CA LEU A 212 15.57 1.46 31.52
C LEU A 212 14.18 0.89 31.88
N SER A 213 14.22 -0.25 32.58
CA SER A 213 13.22 -0.68 33.59
C SER A 213 11.75 -0.49 33.20
N GLN A 214 11.24 -1.26 32.23
CA GLN A 214 9.80 -1.54 32.22
C GLN A 214 9.53 -2.76 33.09
N GLU A 215 9.13 -2.50 34.33
CA GLU A 215 8.30 -3.43 35.07
C GLU A 215 7.09 -3.78 34.20
N ASN A 216 7.01 -5.03 33.72
CA ASN A 216 5.80 -5.71 33.26
C ASN A 216 4.92 -5.11 32.14
N GLY A 217 5.30 -4.01 31.46
CA GLY A 217 4.55 -3.48 30.33
C GLY A 217 5.12 -3.94 28.99
N SER A 218 4.44 -4.81 28.24
CA SER A 218 4.77 -5.04 26.83
C SER A 218 4.59 -3.73 26.03
N GLN A 219 5.57 -3.35 25.20
CA GLN A 219 5.43 -2.20 24.31
C GLN A 219 4.29 -2.45 23.31
N HIS A 220 3.16 -1.76 23.49
CA HIS A 220 2.04 -1.83 22.58
C HIS A 220 2.21 -0.77 21.51
N ILE A 221 2.27 -1.20 20.26
CA ILE A 221 2.40 -0.34 19.08
C ILE A 221 1.18 -0.49 18.17
N ALA A 222 0.87 0.60 17.48
CA ALA A 222 -0.11 0.68 16.41
C ALA A 222 0.55 1.25 15.16
N GLY A 223 0.25 0.64 14.01
CA GLY A 223 0.75 1.09 12.72
C GLY A 223 -0.37 1.51 11.79
N ALA A 224 -0.10 2.53 10.98
CA ALA A 224 -0.96 2.94 9.89
C ALA A 224 -0.15 3.23 8.63
N TRP A 225 -0.70 2.85 7.48
CA TRP A 225 -0.13 3.06 6.16
C TRP A 225 -1.12 3.79 5.28
N VAL A 226 -0.61 4.75 4.50
CA VAL A 226 -1.38 5.45 3.48
C VAL A 226 -0.57 5.52 2.19
N THR A 227 -1.19 5.14 1.08
CA THR A 227 -0.67 5.42 -0.27
C THR A 227 -1.62 6.34 -1.01
N SER A 228 -1.08 7.43 -1.53
CA SER A 228 -1.80 8.40 -2.35
C SER A 228 -1.13 8.62 -3.69
N LEU A 229 -1.94 9.04 -4.66
CA LEU A 229 -1.50 9.52 -5.96
C LEU A 229 -1.77 11.04 -6.06
N SER A 230 -0.79 11.79 -6.53
CA SER A 230 -0.92 13.20 -6.90
C SER A 230 -0.53 13.40 -8.37
N ASP A 231 -0.79 14.59 -8.90
CA ASP A 231 -0.37 14.99 -10.26
C ASP A 231 -0.81 13.98 -11.35
N VAL A 232 -2.01 13.44 -11.18
CA VAL A 232 -2.54 12.38 -12.04
C VAL A 232 -2.94 12.99 -13.37
N ARG A 233 -2.35 12.48 -14.45
CA ARG A 233 -2.65 12.88 -15.83
C ARG A 233 -3.02 11.66 -16.65
N VAL A 234 -4.17 11.74 -17.31
CA VAL A 234 -4.66 10.74 -18.25
C VAL A 234 -4.57 11.35 -19.64
N ASN A 235 -3.99 10.61 -20.58
CA ASN A 235 -3.78 11.07 -21.94
C ASN A 235 -4.17 9.96 -22.94
N PHE A 236 -5.06 10.30 -23.87
CA PHE A 236 -5.37 9.48 -25.03
C PHE A 236 -4.90 10.21 -26.29
N PRO A 237 -3.96 9.64 -27.06
CA PRO A 237 -3.53 10.25 -28.31
C PRO A 237 -4.68 10.26 -29.33
N GLY A 238 -4.75 11.33 -30.13
CA GLY A 238 -5.77 11.53 -31.17
C GLY A 238 -7.12 12.04 -30.63
N ALA A 239 -7.81 12.85 -31.44
CA ALA A 239 -9.02 13.59 -31.06
C ALA A 239 -10.27 13.27 -31.92
N GLU A 240 -10.16 12.29 -32.83
CA GLU A 240 -11.18 12.04 -33.87
C GLU A 240 -12.49 11.47 -33.31
N GLU A 241 -12.39 10.57 -32.33
CA GLU A 241 -13.56 10.01 -31.63
C GLU A 241 -13.38 10.19 -30.13
N PRO A 242 -14.38 10.73 -29.42
CA PRO A 242 -14.29 10.97 -27.99
C PRO A 242 -14.29 9.66 -27.19
N VAL A 243 -13.44 9.61 -26.16
CA VAL A 243 -13.47 8.53 -25.17
C VAL A 243 -14.65 8.78 -24.22
N LYS A 244 -15.59 7.83 -24.21
CA LYS A 244 -16.82 7.87 -23.39
C LYS A 244 -16.54 7.50 -21.93
N ARG A 245 -15.66 6.53 -21.72
CA ARG A 245 -15.22 6.08 -20.39
C ARG A 245 -13.81 5.53 -20.46
N TRP A 246 -13.08 5.58 -19.36
CA TRP A 246 -11.73 5.04 -19.29
C TRP A 246 -11.43 4.46 -17.91
N GLN A 247 -10.46 3.57 -17.85
CA GLN A 247 -9.95 2.99 -16.62
C GLN A 247 -8.45 2.73 -16.72
N GLY A 248 -7.76 2.74 -15.58
CA GLY A 248 -6.41 2.22 -15.42
C GLY A 248 -6.39 1.26 -14.23
N ASN A 249 -5.52 0.25 -14.30
CA ASN A 249 -5.39 -0.74 -13.24
C ASN A 249 -4.07 -0.54 -12.51
N LEU A 250 -4.14 -0.51 -11.18
CA LEU A 250 -2.98 -0.47 -10.29
C LEU A 250 -3.05 -1.68 -9.36
N THR A 251 -1.91 -2.35 -9.19
CA THR A 251 -1.79 -3.51 -8.32
C THR A 251 -0.72 -3.22 -7.28
N PRO A 252 -1.10 -2.81 -6.06
CA PRO A 252 -0.13 -2.66 -4.97
C PRO A 252 0.41 -4.03 -4.55
N VAL A 253 1.71 -4.09 -4.30
CA VAL A 253 2.42 -5.25 -3.77
C VAL A 253 2.98 -4.85 -2.41
N VAL A 254 2.57 -5.57 -1.37
CA VAL A 254 3.03 -5.35 0.00
C VAL A 254 4.08 -6.40 0.33
N VAL A 255 5.23 -5.98 0.85
CA VAL A 255 6.28 -6.86 1.39
C VAL A 255 6.57 -6.44 2.82
N TYR A 256 7.12 -7.36 3.61
CA TYR A 256 7.41 -7.13 5.03
C TYR A 256 8.87 -7.38 5.34
N PHE A 257 9.39 -6.59 6.27
CA PHE A 257 10.77 -6.64 6.76
C PHE A 257 10.78 -6.80 8.28
#